data_AF-A0A7Y2MN05-F1
#
_entry.id   AF-A0A7Y2MN05-F1
#
_cell.length_a   1.000
_cell.length_b   1.000
_cell.length_c   1.000
_cell.angle_alpha   90.00
_cell.angle_beta   90.00
_cell.angle_gamma   90.00
#
_symmetry.space_group_name_H-M   'P 1'
#
loop_
_entity.id
_entity.type
_entity.pdbx_description
1 polymer ?
#
loop_
_entity_poly.entity_id
_entity_poly.type
_entity_poly.pdbx_seq_one_letter_code
_entity_poly.pdbx_strand_id
1 'polypeptide(L)'
;MMTSNNPDYFDLIPEYLQGTLDPETHQKFEQEMETNDSLKIEVEDFSKFRTMYHEIDAHTDQPSDSMFHKISNSIDQLEIKEGIDSKETSQFQSFRLRILEVVSELKDSLTIPWGIAVLQTAVIVLLLLPGTSQTIYKTLGSSPPAISTQTDNAYNIVFKQTTHESEIRVLLLSVGGTIISGPSEEGR
;
A
#
# COMPACT_ATOMS: atom_id res chain seq x y z
N MET A 1 47.23 18.36 6.14
CA MET A 1 46.95 17.02 5.58
C MET A 1 45.67 17.14 4.76
N MET A 2 45.78 17.10 3.44
CA MET A 2 44.65 17.17 2.52
C MET A 2 43.99 15.78 2.50
N THR A 3 42.74 15.69 2.95
CA THR A 3 41.90 14.50 2.75
C THR A 3 41.65 14.40 1.24
N SER A 4 42.37 13.51 0.58
CA SER A 4 42.10 13.19 -0.82
C SER A 4 40.76 12.46 -0.83
N ASN A 5 39.69 13.17 -1.18
CA ASN A 5 38.42 12.57 -1.57
C ASN A 5 38.68 11.83 -2.89
N ASN A 6 39.19 10.60 -2.80
CA ASN A 6 39.19 9.72 -3.95
C ASN A 6 37.73 9.30 -4.15
N PRO A 7 37.10 9.62 -5.29
CA PRO A 7 35.73 9.19 -5.54
C PRO A 7 35.68 7.66 -5.50
N ASP A 8 34.66 7.12 -4.85
CA ASP A 8 34.42 5.69 -4.88
C ASP A 8 33.95 5.31 -6.29
N TYR A 9 34.79 4.60 -7.05
CA TYR A 9 34.47 4.23 -8.42
C TYR A 9 33.34 3.19 -8.49
N PHE A 10 33.01 2.49 -7.41
CA PHE A 10 31.87 1.58 -7.41
C PHE A 10 30.54 2.31 -7.60
N ASP A 11 30.41 3.53 -7.07
CA ASP A 11 29.19 4.35 -7.23
C ASP A 11 29.01 4.86 -8.67
N LEU A 12 30.09 4.90 -9.45
CA LEU A 12 30.10 5.42 -10.82
C LEU A 12 29.80 4.34 -11.88
N ILE A 13 29.65 3.08 -11.48
CA ILE A 13 29.37 1.95 -12.39
C ILE A 13 28.10 2.17 -13.23
N PRO A 14 26.95 2.63 -12.66
CA PRO A 14 25.74 2.85 -13.45
C PRO A 14 25.93 3.91 -14.55
N GLU A 15 26.65 4.98 -14.22
CA GLU A 15 26.92 6.11 -15.13
C GLU A 15 27.94 5.75 -16.20
N TYR A 16 28.95 4.93 -15.84
CA TYR A 16 29.91 4.34 -16.77
C TYR A 16 29.19 3.47 -17.81
N LEU A 17 28.34 2.55 -17.37
CA LEU A 17 27.57 1.65 -18.25
C LEU A 17 26.54 2.37 -19.13
N GLN A 18 26.09 3.56 -18.71
CA GLN A 18 25.20 4.43 -19.48
C GLN A 18 25.96 5.39 -20.41
N GLY A 19 27.29 5.49 -20.28
CA GLY A 19 28.12 6.42 -21.06
C GLY A 19 27.87 7.89 -20.71
N THR A 20 27.41 8.17 -19.48
CA THR A 20 27.07 9.53 -19.02
C THR A 20 28.19 10.19 -18.22
N LEU A 21 29.27 9.47 -17.94
CA LEU A 21 30.45 10.03 -17.29
C LEU A 21 31.12 11.07 -18.17
N ASP A 22 31.68 12.10 -17.54
CA ASP A 22 32.51 13.05 -18.24
C ASP A 22 33.80 12.37 -18.75
N PRO A 23 34.42 12.88 -19.84
CA PRO A 23 35.56 12.22 -20.47
C PRO A 23 36.78 12.04 -19.56
N GLU A 24 36.99 12.95 -18.60
CA GLU A 24 38.13 12.89 -17.68
C GLU A 24 37.92 11.80 -16.62
N THR A 25 36.72 11.73 -16.04
CA THR A 25 36.34 10.70 -15.07
C THR A 25 36.27 9.33 -15.72
N HIS A 26 35.78 9.24 -16.95
CA HIS A 26 35.76 7.98 -17.71
C HIS A 26 37.16 7.40 -17.88
N GLN A 27 38.15 8.23 -18.24
CA GLN A 27 39.53 7.77 -18.39
C GLN A 27 40.14 7.31 -17.06
N LYS A 28 39.84 8.00 -15.95
CA LYS A 28 40.31 7.60 -14.61
C LYS A 28 39.65 6.30 -14.13
N PHE A 29 38.36 6.14 -14.43
CA PHE A 29 37.62 4.90 -14.14
C PHE A 29 38.23 3.71 -14.88
N GLU A 30 38.56 3.86 -16.16
CA GLU A 30 39.22 2.80 -16.94
C GLU A 30 40.61 2.45 -16.40
N GLN A 31 41.40 3.44 -16.00
CA GLN A 31 42.72 3.22 -15.38
C GLN A 31 42.60 2.48 -14.03
N GLU A 32 41.61 2.83 -13.22
CA GLU A 32 41.36 2.14 -11.95
C GLU A 32 40.90 0.70 -12.21
N MET A 33 40.07 0.47 -13.23
CA MET A 33 39.58 -0.85 -13.62
C MET A 33 40.69 -1.77 -14.16
N GLU A 34 41.79 -1.22 -14.70
CA GLU A 34 42.98 -2.01 -15.05
C GLU A 34 43.74 -2.54 -13.82
N THR A 35 43.63 -1.83 -12.69
CA THR A 35 44.40 -2.13 -11.47
C THR A 35 43.56 -2.85 -10.41
N ASN A 36 42.24 -2.68 -10.44
CA ASN A 36 41.30 -3.20 -9.45
C ASN A 36 40.37 -4.26 -10.05
N ASP A 37 40.72 -5.54 -9.85
CA ASP A 37 39.94 -6.69 -10.31
C ASP A 37 38.51 -6.71 -9.73
N SER A 38 38.32 -6.23 -8.50
CA SER A 38 36.99 -6.19 -7.86
C SER A 38 36.04 -5.23 -8.58
N LEU A 39 36.55 -4.07 -9.00
CA LEU A 39 35.75 -3.09 -9.76
C LEU A 39 35.32 -3.69 -11.11
N LYS A 40 36.21 -4.45 -11.76
CA LYS A 40 35.91 -5.13 -13.02
C LYS A 40 34.83 -6.20 -12.87
N ILE A 41 34.88 -6.99 -11.80
CA ILE A 41 33.85 -8.00 -11.50
C ILE A 41 32.49 -7.31 -11.28
N GLU A 42 32.46 -6.23 -10.50
CA GLU A 42 31.22 -5.51 -10.23
C GLU A 42 30.60 -4.91 -11.51
N VAL A 43 31.43 -4.30 -12.38
CA VAL A 43 30.98 -3.81 -13.70
C VAL A 43 30.39 -4.93 -14.55
N GLU A 44 31.02 -6.11 -14.55
CA GLU A 44 30.51 -7.29 -15.27
C GLU A 44 29.15 -7.73 -14.70
N ASP A 45 29.00 -7.79 -13.38
CA ASP A 45 27.76 -8.20 -12.73
C ASP A 45 26.61 -7.20 -12.99
N PHE A 46 26.88 -5.90 -12.87
CA PHE A 46 25.92 -4.86 -13.26
C PHE A 46 25.51 -4.97 -14.74
N SER A 47 26.44 -5.29 -15.64
CA SER A 47 26.12 -5.48 -17.05
C SER A 47 25.18 -6.68 -17.27
N LYS A 48 25.39 -7.79 -16.54
CA LYS A 48 24.52 -8.98 -16.58
C LYS A 48 23.13 -8.67 -16.07
N PHE A 49 23.01 -7.95 -14.95
CA PHE A 49 21.71 -7.55 -14.41
C PHE A 49 20.92 -6.72 -15.42
N ARG A 50 21.57 -5.74 -16.07
CA ARG A 50 20.92 -4.93 -17.10
C ARG A 50 20.39 -5.78 -18.25
N THR A 51 21.14 -6.77 -18.71
CA THR A 51 20.69 -7.71 -19.75
C THR A 51 19.48 -8.51 -19.27
N MET A 52 19.51 -9.05 -18.05
CA MET A 52 18.38 -9.80 -17.48
C MET A 52 17.12 -8.95 -17.37
N TYR A 53 17.24 -7.69 -16.91
CA TYR A 53 16.09 -6.77 -16.85
C TYR A 53 15.50 -6.49 -18.23
N HIS A 54 16.33 -6.27 -19.24
CA HIS A 54 15.85 -6.09 -20.61
C HIS A 54 15.18 -7.35 -21.17
N GLU A 55 15.66 -8.55 -20.83
CA GLU A 55 15.00 -9.79 -21.19
C GLU A 55 13.65 -9.93 -20.50
N ILE A 56 13.53 -9.58 -19.22
CA ILE A 56 12.25 -9.61 -18.49
C ILE A 56 11.25 -8.60 -19.08
N ASP A 57 11.68 -7.36 -19.34
CA ASP A 57 10.83 -6.33 -19.94
C ASP A 57 10.36 -6.74 -21.34
N ALA A 58 11.21 -7.39 -22.14
CA ALA A 58 10.83 -7.89 -23.46
C ALA A 58 9.78 -9.02 -23.42
N HIS A 59 9.64 -9.73 -22.30
CA HIS A 59 8.66 -10.80 -22.09
C HIS A 59 7.50 -10.38 -21.20
N THR A 60 7.46 -9.11 -20.77
CA THR A 60 6.32 -8.59 -20.03
C THR A 60 5.27 -8.20 -21.06
N ASP A 61 4.45 -9.18 -21.44
CA ASP A 61 3.19 -8.91 -22.11
C ASP A 61 2.45 -7.86 -21.27
N GLN A 62 2.31 -6.64 -21.79
CA GLN A 62 1.52 -5.62 -21.15
C GLN A 62 0.16 -6.24 -20.82
N PRO A 63 -0.29 -6.19 -19.55
CA PRO A 63 -1.59 -6.74 -19.21
C PRO A 63 -2.62 -6.04 -20.08
N SER A 64 -3.38 -6.81 -20.86
CA SER A 64 -4.34 -6.24 -21.81
C SER A 64 -5.25 -5.24 -21.09
N ASP A 65 -5.55 -4.10 -21.71
CA ASP A 65 -6.45 -3.09 -21.15
C ASP A 65 -7.78 -3.70 -20.69
N SER A 66 -8.20 -4.80 -21.33
CA SER A 66 -9.38 -5.59 -20.95
C SER A 66 -9.29 -6.20 -19.54
N MET A 67 -8.12 -6.67 -19.11
CA MET A 67 -7.88 -7.21 -17.76
C MET A 67 -7.90 -6.08 -16.73
N PHE A 68 -7.27 -4.95 -17.04
CA PHE A 68 -7.32 -3.76 -16.19
C PHE A 68 -8.77 -3.29 -15.97
N HIS A 69 -9.53 -3.10 -17.05
CA HIS A 69 -10.94 -2.73 -16.96
C HIS A 69 -11.80 -3.74 -16.21
N LYS A 70 -11.52 -5.05 -16.36
CA LYS A 70 -12.23 -6.09 -15.63
C LYS A 70 -11.99 -5.99 -14.11
N ILE A 71 -10.74 -5.71 -13.72
CA ILE A 71 -10.37 -5.51 -12.31
C ILE A 71 -11.00 -4.23 -11.78
N SER A 72 -10.87 -3.10 -12.48
CA SER A 72 -11.50 -1.82 -12.09
C SER A 72 -13.01 -1.95 -11.91
N ASN A 73 -13.70 -2.54 -12.89
CA ASN A 73 -15.15 -2.73 -12.80
C ASN A 73 -15.56 -3.67 -11.65
N SER A 74 -14.71 -4.63 -11.29
CA SER A 74 -14.97 -5.52 -10.15
C SER A 74 -14.81 -4.78 -8.82
N ILE A 75 -13.87 -3.84 -8.72
CA ILE A 75 -13.67 -2.97 -7.55
C ILE A 75 -14.88 -2.05 -7.40
N ASP A 76 -15.28 -1.34 -8.46
CA ASP A 76 -16.42 -0.42 -8.45
C ASP A 76 -17.72 -1.13 -8.03
N GLN A 77 -17.93 -2.36 -8.52
CA GLN A 77 -19.11 -3.16 -8.16
C GLN A 77 -19.12 -3.62 -6.69
N LEU A 78 -17.96 -3.84 -6.08
CA LEU A 78 -17.85 -4.21 -4.66
C LEU A 78 -18.03 -2.99 -3.75
N GLU A 79 -17.49 -1.83 -4.14
CA GLU A 79 -17.71 -0.57 -3.40
C GLU A 79 -19.19 -0.14 -3.39
N ILE A 80 -19.89 -0.30 -4.53
CA ILE A 80 -21.34 -0.01 -4.61
C ILE A 80 -22.15 -0.95 -3.71
N LYS A 81 -21.67 -2.18 -3.47
CA LYS A 81 -22.37 -3.19 -2.67
C LYS A 81 -22.14 -3.02 -1.16
N GLU A 82 -20.96 -2.54 -0.75
CA GLU A 82 -20.66 -2.23 0.66
C GLU A 82 -21.25 -0.88 1.12
N GLY A 83 -21.61 0.03 0.19
CA GLY A 83 -22.24 1.32 0.49
C GLY A 83 -23.74 1.29 0.83
N ILE A 84 -24.42 0.13 0.77
CA ILE A 84 -25.89 0.04 0.99
C ILE A 84 -26.25 -0.68 2.31
N ASP A 85 -25.32 -1.37 2.97
CA ASP A 85 -25.57 -2.10 4.22
C ASP A 85 -24.98 -1.42 5.48
N SER A 86 -24.74 -0.12 5.44
CA SER A 86 -24.52 0.67 6.65
C SER A 86 -25.84 0.80 7.43
N LYS A 87 -26.01 -0.06 8.43
CA LYS A 87 -26.95 0.11 9.55
C LYS A 87 -26.68 1.43 10.29
N GLU A 88 -27.11 2.54 9.71
CA GLU A 88 -27.06 3.87 10.30
C GLU A 88 -28.48 4.44 10.36
N THR A 89 -29.34 3.94 11.25
CA THR A 89 -30.69 4.53 11.38
C THR A 89 -31.33 4.54 12.77
N SER A 90 -30.80 3.89 13.82
CA SER A 90 -31.49 3.91 15.12
C SER A 90 -31.06 5.04 16.07
N GLN A 91 -29.81 5.49 16.00
CA GLN A 91 -29.25 6.41 17.01
C GLN A 91 -29.41 7.90 16.63
N PHE A 92 -29.39 8.23 15.34
CA PHE A 92 -29.63 9.61 14.87
C PHE A 92 -31.09 10.04 14.99
N GLN A 93 -32.06 9.12 14.87
CA GLN A 93 -33.48 9.43 15.07
C GLN A 93 -33.80 9.81 16.52
N SER A 94 -33.20 9.11 17.48
CA SER A 94 -33.39 9.37 18.91
C SER A 94 -32.70 10.66 19.37
N PHE A 95 -31.59 11.04 18.74
CA PHE A 95 -30.95 12.33 19.00
C PHE A 95 -31.74 13.51 18.41
N ARG A 96 -32.32 13.37 17.20
CA ARG A 96 -33.15 14.42 16.58
C ARG A 96 -34.42 14.71 17.38
N LEU A 97 -35.06 13.69 17.94
CA LEU A 97 -36.27 13.86 18.76
C LEU A 97 -35.95 14.63 20.06
N ARG A 98 -34.81 14.34 20.72
CA ARG A 98 -34.39 15.08 21.92
C ARG A 98 -33.96 16.52 21.64
N ILE A 99 -33.31 16.79 20.49
CA ILE A 99 -32.96 18.16 20.11
C ILE A 99 -34.24 18.97 19.83
N LEU A 100 -35.24 18.39 19.18
CA LEU A 100 -36.49 19.08 18.88
C LEU A 100 -37.29 19.44 20.15
N GLU A 101 -37.27 18.58 21.16
CA GLU A 101 -37.89 18.84 22.47
C GLU A 101 -37.20 20.01 23.19
N VAL A 102 -35.87 20.00 23.28
CA VAL A 102 -35.09 21.07 23.92
C VAL A 102 -35.19 22.40 23.15
N VAL A 103 -35.23 22.37 21.82
CA VAL A 103 -35.42 23.59 21.00
C VAL A 103 -36.83 24.17 21.16
N SER A 104 -37.84 23.34 21.41
CA SER A 104 -39.20 23.82 21.64
C SER A 104 -39.35 24.53 22.99
N GLU A 105 -38.65 24.07 24.03
CA GLU A 105 -38.65 24.73 25.35
C GLU A 105 -37.81 26.03 25.36
N LEU A 106 -36.74 26.10 24.56
CA LEU A 106 -35.89 27.29 24.47
C LEU A 106 -36.52 28.45 23.67
N LYS A 107 -37.48 28.16 22.78
CA LYS A 107 -38.12 29.17 21.93
C LYS A 107 -38.91 30.22 22.72
N ASP A 108 -39.40 29.89 23.91
CA ASP A 108 -40.19 30.81 24.72
C ASP A 108 -39.33 31.75 25.60
N SER A 109 -38.03 31.44 25.78
CA SER A 109 -37.14 32.17 26.69
C SER A 109 -35.95 32.88 25.99
N LEU A 110 -35.72 32.64 24.69
CA LEU A 110 -34.54 33.19 24.00
C LEU A 110 -34.84 34.54 23.34
N THR A 111 -34.35 35.60 23.96
CA THR A 111 -34.21 36.89 23.28
C THR A 111 -33.22 36.74 22.11
N ILE A 112 -33.63 37.23 20.94
CA ILE A 112 -32.98 37.09 19.62
C ILE A 112 -31.44 37.24 19.63
N PRO A 113 -30.80 38.16 20.39
CA PRO A 113 -29.33 38.28 20.35
C PRO A 113 -28.58 37.11 21.01
N TRP A 114 -29.14 36.43 22.01
CA TRP A 114 -28.47 35.30 22.68
C TRP A 114 -28.49 34.02 21.83
N GLY A 115 -29.50 33.85 20.99
CA GLY A 115 -29.58 32.69 20.08
C GLY A 115 -28.43 32.64 19.08
N ILE A 116 -28.01 33.81 18.58
CA ILE A 116 -26.88 33.92 17.64
C ILE A 116 -25.57 33.53 18.33
N ALA A 117 -25.36 34.00 19.57
CA ALA A 117 -24.17 33.68 20.35
C ALA A 117 -24.09 32.16 20.63
N VAL A 118 -25.18 31.53 21.06
CA VAL A 118 -25.23 30.08 21.33
C VAL A 118 -24.96 29.27 20.06
N LEU A 119 -25.57 29.66 18.93
CA LEU A 119 -25.37 29.00 17.65
C LEU A 119 -23.90 29.12 17.21
N GLN A 120 -23.31 30.31 17.32
CA GLN A 120 -21.91 30.55 16.96
C GLN A 120 -20.95 29.77 17.86
N THR A 121 -21.20 29.72 19.17
CA THR A 121 -20.40 28.92 20.11
C THR A 121 -20.52 27.43 19.80
N ALA A 122 -21.71 26.94 19.45
CA ALA A 122 -21.90 25.53 19.06
C ALA A 122 -21.10 25.16 17.80
N VAL A 123 -21.07 26.04 16.80
CA VAL A 123 -20.25 25.84 15.58
C VAL A 123 -18.76 25.83 15.91
N ILE A 124 -18.30 26.73 16.78
CA ILE A 124 -16.88 26.78 17.21
C ILE A 124 -16.51 25.51 17.97
N VAL A 125 -17.35 25.03 18.88
CA VAL A 125 -17.14 23.77 19.62
C VAL A 125 -17.16 22.57 18.69
N LEU A 126 -18.05 22.54 17.70
CA LEU A 126 -18.09 21.51 16.66
C LEU A 126 -16.80 21.46 15.84
N LEU A 127 -16.23 22.62 15.49
CA LEU A 127 -14.97 22.73 14.77
C LEU A 127 -13.74 22.36 15.61
N LEU A 128 -13.81 22.56 16.93
CA LEU A 128 -12.74 22.21 17.87
C LEU A 128 -12.74 20.73 18.26
N LEU A 129 -13.86 20.03 18.06
CA LEU A 129 -13.91 18.59 18.26
C LEU A 129 -13.05 17.93 17.16
N PRO A 130 -11.97 17.21 17.53
CA PRO A 130 -11.19 16.47 16.54
C PRO A 130 -12.13 15.48 15.87
N GLY A 131 -12.25 15.57 14.55
CA GLY A 131 -13.04 14.64 13.76
C GLY A 131 -12.55 13.22 14.06
N THR A 132 -13.30 12.47 14.87
CA THR A 132 -13.06 11.05 15.12
C THR A 132 -13.58 10.21 13.96
N SER A 133 -13.34 10.68 12.74
CA SER A 133 -13.30 9.79 11.60
C SER A 133 -11.98 9.05 11.69
N GLN A 134 -11.96 7.98 12.50
CA GLN A 134 -11.06 6.87 12.24
C GLN A 134 -11.49 6.28 10.90
N THR A 135 -11.11 6.94 9.80
CA THR A 135 -11.13 6.31 8.49
C THR A 135 -10.08 5.22 8.56
N ILE A 136 -10.54 4.01 8.90
CA ILE A 136 -9.76 2.79 8.76
C ILE A 136 -9.59 2.62 7.26
N TYR A 137 -8.50 3.14 6.72
CA TYR A 137 -8.09 2.85 5.36
C TYR A 137 -7.70 1.38 5.34
N LYS A 138 -8.60 0.53 4.84
CA LYS A 138 -8.30 -0.86 4.53
C LYS A 138 -7.51 -0.87 3.23
N THR A 139 -6.20 -0.65 3.34
CA THR A 139 -5.29 -0.78 2.20
C THR A 139 -5.25 -2.27 1.82
N LEU A 140 -5.32 -2.57 0.51
CA LEU A 140 -5.10 -3.93 0.00
C LEU A 140 -3.64 -4.38 0.19
N GLY A 141 -2.74 -3.47 0.58
CA GLY A 141 -1.42 -3.80 1.09
C GLY A 141 -1.53 -4.30 2.52
N SER A 142 -1.14 -5.56 2.72
CA SER A 142 -0.72 -6.19 3.97
C SER A 142 -1.57 -5.86 5.19
N SER A 143 -2.38 -6.84 5.58
CA SER A 143 -3.08 -6.97 6.87
C SER A 143 -2.50 -6.07 7.99
N PRO A 144 -3.34 -5.42 8.81
CA PRO A 144 -2.85 -4.87 10.09
C PRO A 144 -2.05 -5.96 10.79
N PRO A 145 -0.93 -5.63 11.48
CA PRO A 145 -0.09 -6.62 12.12
C PRO A 145 -1.00 -7.49 12.97
N ALA A 146 -1.17 -8.74 12.52
CA ALA A 146 -1.99 -9.69 13.22
C ALA A 146 -1.39 -9.77 14.61
N ILE A 147 -2.14 -9.32 15.61
CA ILE A 147 -1.86 -9.64 17.00
C ILE A 147 -1.85 -11.16 17.01
N SER A 148 -0.65 -11.72 17.07
CA SER A 148 -0.38 -13.14 16.99
C SER A 148 -0.99 -13.78 18.22
N THR A 149 -2.28 -14.12 18.12
CA THR A 149 -2.94 -15.02 19.06
C THR A 149 -2.54 -16.41 18.62
N GLN A 150 -1.34 -16.75 19.03
CA GLN A 150 -0.70 -18.04 18.90
C GLN A 150 -1.52 -19.10 19.63
N THR A 151 -2.43 -19.79 18.92
CA THR A 151 -2.95 -21.13 19.28
C THR A 151 -3.78 -21.72 18.14
N ASP A 152 -3.21 -21.91 16.96
CA ASP A 152 -3.79 -22.88 16.01
C ASP A 152 -2.69 -23.52 15.17
N ASN A 153 -2.82 -24.82 14.96
CA ASN A 153 -1.84 -25.64 14.24
C ASN A 153 -1.68 -25.12 12.81
N ALA A 154 -0.60 -24.36 12.55
CA ALA A 154 -0.25 -23.88 11.23
C ALA A 154 0.42 -25.01 10.43
N TYR A 155 -0.18 -25.39 9.31
CA TYR A 155 0.38 -26.38 8.39
C TYR A 155 0.89 -25.68 7.13
N ASN A 156 2.11 -26.01 6.72
CA ASN A 156 2.62 -25.62 5.41
C ASN A 156 2.16 -26.65 4.36
N ILE A 157 1.34 -26.20 3.41
CA ILE A 157 0.80 -27.05 2.35
C ILE A 157 1.39 -26.57 1.03
N VAL A 158 2.24 -27.40 0.43
CA VAL A 158 2.85 -27.14 -0.89
C VAL A 158 2.01 -27.84 -1.95
N PHE A 159 1.40 -27.06 -2.84
CA PHE A 159 0.66 -27.59 -3.98
C PHE A 159 1.59 -27.85 -5.17
N LYS A 160 1.26 -28.86 -5.98
CA LYS A 160 1.98 -29.11 -7.24
C LYS A 160 1.62 -28.02 -8.24
N GLN A 161 2.53 -27.69 -9.15
CA GLN A 161 2.29 -26.67 -10.19
C GLN A 161 1.11 -27.03 -11.13
N THR A 162 0.76 -28.31 -11.22
CA THR A 162 -0.38 -28.80 -12.02
C THR A 162 -1.71 -28.83 -11.27
N THR A 163 -1.73 -28.45 -9.99
CA THR A 163 -2.95 -28.50 -9.17
C THR A 163 -3.88 -27.35 -9.55
N HIS A 164 -5.14 -27.67 -9.86
CA HIS A 164 -6.14 -26.67 -10.22
C HIS A 164 -6.69 -25.93 -8.99
N GLU A 165 -7.04 -24.66 -9.16
CA GLU A 165 -7.62 -23.80 -8.10
C GLU A 165 -8.85 -24.42 -7.44
N SER A 166 -9.67 -25.13 -8.22
CA SER A 166 -10.86 -25.83 -7.72
C SER A 166 -10.50 -26.86 -6.64
N GLU A 167 -9.40 -27.58 -6.81
CA GLU A 167 -8.94 -28.60 -5.87
C GLU A 167 -8.41 -27.97 -4.58
N ILE A 168 -7.67 -26.86 -4.71
CA ILE A 168 -7.15 -26.09 -3.57
C ILE A 168 -8.31 -25.55 -2.73
N ARG A 169 -9.31 -24.97 -3.39
CA ARG A 169 -10.51 -24.42 -2.74
C ARG A 169 -11.31 -25.50 -2.00
N VAL A 170 -11.49 -26.67 -2.63
CA VAL A 170 -12.18 -27.81 -1.99
C VAL A 170 -11.42 -28.28 -0.75
N LEU A 171 -10.09 -28.39 -0.81
CA LEU A 171 -9.28 -28.78 0.32
C LEU A 171 -9.43 -27.78 1.48
N LEU A 172 -9.29 -26.49 1.22
CA LEU A 172 -9.39 -25.43 2.24
C LEU A 172 -10.77 -25.40 2.92
N LEU A 173 -11.84 -25.57 2.13
CA LEU A 173 -13.20 -25.67 2.67
C LEU A 173 -13.41 -26.94 3.49
N SER A 174 -12.79 -28.06 3.11
CA SER A 174 -12.93 -29.33 3.83
C SER A 174 -12.29 -29.33 5.21
N VAL A 175 -11.20 -28.57 5.39
CA VAL A 175 -10.48 -28.48 6.67
C VAL A 175 -10.90 -27.28 7.52
N GLY A 176 -11.82 -26.46 7.02
CA GLY A 176 -12.19 -25.19 7.68
C GLY A 176 -11.01 -24.22 7.82
N GLY A 177 -10.00 -24.36 6.96
CA GLY A 177 -8.74 -23.62 7.03
C GLY A 177 -8.91 -22.21 6.48
N THR A 178 -8.29 -21.23 7.14
CA THR A 178 -8.20 -19.86 6.64
C THR A 178 -6.78 -19.60 6.12
N ILE A 179 -6.65 -19.04 4.92
CA ILE A 179 -5.34 -18.67 4.35
C ILE A 179 -4.82 -17.45 5.13
N ILE A 180 -3.76 -17.66 5.90
CA ILE A 180 -3.12 -16.59 6.68
C ILE A 180 -2.05 -15.81 5.88
N SER A 181 -1.50 -16.42 4.83
CA SER A 181 -0.49 -15.81 3.95
C SER A 181 -0.55 -16.40 2.54
N GLY A 182 -0.31 -15.55 1.53
CA GLY A 182 -0.25 -15.95 0.12
C GLY A 182 1.02 -16.73 -0.24
N PRO A 183 1.22 -17.06 -1.53
CA PRO A 183 2.43 -17.74 -2.00
C PRO A 183 3.68 -16.92 -1.61
N SER A 184 4.61 -17.53 -0.89
CA SER A 184 5.90 -16.91 -0.52
C SER A 184 6.91 -17.06 -1.65
N GLU A 185 7.82 -16.09 -1.78
CA GLU A 185 8.92 -16.18 -2.75
C GLU A 185 9.83 -17.38 -2.50
N GLU A 186 9.94 -17.85 -1.24
CA GLU A 186 10.68 -19.06 -0.88
C GLU A 186 10.01 -20.38 -1.30
N GLY A 187 8.85 -20.35 -1.96
CA GLY A 187 8.13 -21.54 -2.46
C GLY A 187 8.63 -22.10 -3.80
N ARG A 188 9.93 -21.94 -4.12
CA ARG A 188 10.60 -22.61 -5.25
C ARG A 188 11.56 -23.69 -4.77
#